data_AF-A0A928H795-F1
#
_entry.id   AF-A0A928H795-F1
#
_cell.length_a   1.000
_cell.length_b   1.000
_cell.length_c   1.000
_cell.angle_alpha   90.00
_cell.angle_beta   90.00
_cell.angle_gamma   90.00
#
_symmetry.space_group_name_H-M   'P 1'
#
loop_
_entity.id
_entity.type
_entity.pdbx_description
1 polymer ?
#
loop_
_entity_poly.entity_id
_entity_poly.type
_entity_poly.pdbx_seq_one_letter_code
_entity_poly.pdbx_strand_id
1 'polypeptide(L)'
;MLKKLILSLVCAVLIAGVTGCASSKPKKMLSEDIEMLTVFAPEISVLQDPRYRTNSREKYEAAKRLAEGVDFSLTRSVETLEQIFLVRDALTTRSIEYGDEIAFYYNYQDHFVRFRFWHTKNAITESEVRIK
;
A
#
# COMPACT_ATOMS: atom_id res chain seq x y z
N MET A 1 30.91 -39.78 43.20
CA MET A 1 30.78 -39.45 41.76
C MET A 1 29.42 -39.95 41.30
N LEU A 2 28.67 -39.13 40.53
CA LEU A 2 27.41 -39.47 39.83
C LEU A 2 26.26 -39.94 40.77
N LYS A 3 25.14 -39.25 40.97
CA LYS A 3 24.31 -38.45 40.05
C LYS A 3 23.41 -37.53 40.91
N LYS A 4 23.83 -36.29 41.14
CA LYS A 4 22.90 -35.19 41.48
C LYS A 4 22.23 -34.76 40.19
N LEU A 5 21.16 -35.43 39.74
CA LEU A 5 20.52 -35.03 38.48
C LEU A 5 19.13 -35.64 38.25
N ILE A 6 18.28 -35.72 39.28
CA ILE A 6 16.85 -35.99 39.07
C ILE A 6 16.04 -35.17 40.07
N LEU A 7 16.22 -33.86 40.04
CA LEU A 7 15.35 -32.93 40.77
C LEU A 7 15.33 -31.58 40.04
N SER A 8 14.77 -31.56 38.82
CA SER A 8 14.24 -30.36 38.16
C SER A 8 13.94 -30.70 36.69
N LEU A 9 12.85 -31.42 36.42
CA LEU A 9 12.40 -31.64 35.05
C LEU A 9 10.88 -31.84 34.95
N VAL A 10 10.08 -31.01 35.63
CA VAL A 10 8.60 -31.02 35.45
C VAL A 10 7.94 -29.63 35.45
N CYS A 11 8.65 -28.50 35.62
CA CYS A 11 7.99 -27.18 35.71
C CYS A 11 8.45 -26.10 34.71
N ALA A 12 9.21 -26.43 33.66
CA ALA A 12 9.78 -25.41 32.75
C ALA A 12 9.36 -25.56 31.27
N VAL A 13 8.17 -26.11 30.98
CA VAL A 13 7.64 -26.22 29.61
C VAL A 13 6.46 -25.25 29.34
N LEU A 14 6.10 -24.40 30.29
CA LEU A 14 4.91 -23.53 30.15
C LEU A 14 5.18 -22.07 29.70
N ILE A 15 6.39 -21.69 29.27
CA ILE A 15 6.69 -20.29 28.88
C ILE A 15 7.38 -20.18 27.51
N ALA A 16 7.19 -21.14 26.60
CA ALA A 16 7.84 -21.11 25.27
C ALA A 16 6.84 -21.16 24.10
N GLY A 17 5.62 -20.65 24.28
CA GLY A 17 4.52 -20.89 23.33
C GLY A 17 3.71 -19.70 22.83
N VAL A 18 4.05 -18.44 23.15
CA VAL A 18 3.32 -17.27 22.62
C VAL A 18 4.20 -16.02 22.60
N THR A 19 5.28 -16.06 21.84
CA THR A 19 5.82 -14.85 21.20
C THR A 19 5.77 -15.05 19.70
N GLY A 20 4.56 -15.29 19.20
CA GLY A 20 4.27 -14.92 17.83
C GLY A 20 4.49 -13.42 17.74
N CYS A 21 5.68 -13.01 17.27
CA CYS A 21 5.90 -11.69 16.69
C CYS A 21 5.03 -11.62 15.43
N ALA A 22 3.71 -11.53 15.61
CA ALA A 22 2.86 -10.88 14.65
C ALA A 22 3.41 -9.46 14.59
N SER A 23 4.26 -9.20 13.60
CA SER A 23 4.59 -7.84 13.19
C SER A 23 3.24 -7.20 12.93
N SER A 24 2.73 -6.48 13.93
CA SER A 24 1.52 -5.69 13.83
C SER A 24 1.87 -4.51 12.96
N LYS A 25 2.08 -4.78 11.66
CA LYS A 25 2.07 -3.74 10.66
C LYS A 25 0.79 -2.96 10.93
N PRO A 26 0.87 -1.63 11.13
CA PRO A 26 -0.31 -0.83 11.38
C PRO A 26 -1.34 -1.16 10.30
N LYS A 27 -2.58 -1.42 10.75
CA LYS A 27 -3.68 -1.77 9.84
C LYS A 27 -3.84 -0.61 8.86
N LYS A 28 -3.72 -0.90 7.57
CA LYS A 28 -3.96 0.08 6.52
C LYS A 28 -5.45 0.45 6.48
N MET A 29 -5.73 1.71 6.17
CA MET A 29 -7.08 2.21 5.90
C MET A 29 -7.50 1.76 4.50
N LEU A 30 -8.76 1.39 4.29
CA LEU A 30 -9.22 1.03 2.95
C LEU A 30 -9.31 2.28 2.07
N SER A 31 -8.99 2.16 0.77
CA SER A 31 -9.15 3.26 -0.18
C SER A 31 -10.59 3.78 -0.29
N GLU A 32 -11.56 2.97 0.11
CA GLU A 32 -13.00 3.27 0.09
C GLU A 32 -13.54 3.73 1.46
N ASP A 33 -12.69 3.81 2.50
CA ASP A 33 -13.13 4.34 3.80
C ASP A 33 -13.47 5.83 3.68
N ILE A 34 -14.59 6.23 4.28
CA ILE A 34 -15.13 7.61 4.18
C ILE A 34 -14.13 8.68 4.67
N GLU A 35 -13.26 8.33 5.61
CA GLU A 35 -12.28 9.25 6.20
C GLU A 35 -10.95 9.28 5.43
N MET A 36 -10.72 8.37 4.46
CA MET A 36 -9.43 8.22 3.80
C MET A 36 -8.95 9.51 3.14
N LEU A 37 -9.84 10.18 2.40
CA LEU A 37 -9.52 11.44 1.74
C LEU A 37 -9.18 12.56 2.72
N THR A 38 -9.74 12.53 3.93
CA THR A 38 -9.45 13.53 4.98
C THR A 38 -8.14 13.21 5.69
N VAL A 39 -7.91 11.95 6.07
CA VAL A 39 -6.70 11.51 6.77
C VAL A 39 -5.45 11.69 5.90
N PHE A 40 -5.55 11.41 4.60
CA PHE A 40 -4.44 11.53 3.64
C PHE A 40 -4.54 12.78 2.74
N ALA A 41 -5.31 13.80 3.16
CA ALA A 41 -5.45 15.04 2.41
C ALA A 41 -4.09 15.71 2.07
N PRO A 42 -3.09 15.74 2.96
CA PRO A 42 -1.78 16.32 2.63
C PRO A 42 -1.08 15.58 1.49
N GLU A 43 -1.05 14.25 1.52
CA GLU A 43 -0.46 13.41 0.46
C GLU A 43 -1.21 13.60 -0.86
N ILE A 44 -2.55 13.53 -0.82
CA ILE A 44 -3.41 13.70 -2.00
C ILE A 44 -3.19 15.07 -2.64
N SER A 45 -3.09 16.14 -1.84
CA SER A 45 -2.84 17.49 -2.37
C SER A 45 -1.53 17.58 -3.15
N VAL A 46 -0.48 16.87 -2.73
CA VAL A 46 0.81 16.83 -3.43
C VAL A 46 0.71 15.99 -4.69
N LEU A 47 0.01 14.85 -4.64
CA LEU A 47 -0.22 13.99 -5.80
C LEU A 47 -1.09 14.66 -6.87
N GLN A 48 -2.02 15.52 -6.47
CA GLN A 48 -2.87 16.33 -7.36
C GLN A 48 -2.21 17.63 -7.83
N ASP A 49 -1.11 18.08 -7.23
CA ASP A 49 -0.47 19.34 -7.60
C ASP A 49 0.22 19.24 -8.98
N PRO A 50 -0.20 20.07 -9.96
CA PRO A 50 0.37 20.05 -11.30
C PRO A 50 1.76 20.70 -11.40
N ARG A 51 2.29 21.32 -10.33
CA ARG A 51 3.63 21.92 -10.33
C ARG A 51 4.73 20.87 -10.14
N TYR A 52 4.42 19.78 -9.44
CA TYR A 52 5.36 18.67 -9.28
C TYR A 52 5.26 17.69 -10.45
N ARG A 53 6.41 17.23 -10.92
CA ARG A 53 6.49 16.14 -11.90
C ARG A 53 6.39 14.80 -11.18
N THR A 54 6.03 13.74 -11.91
CA THR A 54 5.95 12.37 -11.37
C THR A 54 7.29 11.87 -10.82
N ASN A 55 8.41 12.43 -11.28
CA ASN A 55 9.75 12.09 -10.81
C ASN A 55 10.32 13.02 -9.71
N SER A 56 9.47 13.82 -9.05
CA SER A 56 9.88 14.72 -7.98
C SER A 56 9.92 14.00 -6.63
N ARG A 57 10.73 14.51 -5.70
CA ARG A 57 10.81 13.98 -4.34
C ARG A 57 9.46 14.08 -3.63
N GLU A 58 8.76 15.18 -3.81
CA GLU A 58 7.48 15.48 -3.18
C GLU A 58 6.42 14.45 -3.57
N LYS A 59 6.24 14.18 -4.87
CA LYS A 59 5.27 13.17 -5.31
C LYS A 59 5.68 11.76 -4.89
N TYR A 60 6.97 11.43 -4.94
CA TYR A 60 7.45 10.14 -4.45
C TYR A 60 7.15 9.92 -2.96
N GLU A 61 7.48 10.88 -2.09
CA GLU A 61 7.24 10.76 -0.65
C GLU A 61 5.75 10.73 -0.30
N ALA A 62 4.93 11.53 -0.99
CA ALA A 62 3.47 11.50 -0.84
C ALA A 62 2.89 10.15 -1.26
N ALA A 63 3.29 9.65 -2.43
CA ALA A 63 2.90 8.33 -2.92
C ALA A 63 3.32 7.22 -1.96
N LYS A 64 4.54 7.29 -1.42
CA LYS A 64 5.07 6.29 -0.48
C LYS A 64 4.24 6.24 0.80
N ARG A 65 3.97 7.40 1.42
CA ARG A 65 3.14 7.48 2.62
C ARG A 65 1.72 6.95 2.37
N LEU A 66 1.13 7.30 1.22
CA LEU A 66 -0.18 6.80 0.83
C LEU A 66 -0.16 5.27 0.64
N ALA A 67 0.83 4.72 -0.06
CA ALA A 67 0.98 3.28 -0.27
C ALA A 67 1.23 2.50 1.04
N GLU A 68 1.90 3.11 2.02
CA GLU A 68 2.16 2.53 3.33
C GLU A 68 0.91 2.57 4.23
N GLY A 69 0.07 3.60 4.10
CA GLY A 69 -1.10 3.84 4.96
C GLY A 69 -2.44 3.35 4.40
N VAL A 70 -2.56 3.20 3.07
CA VAL A 70 -3.82 2.87 2.38
C VAL A 70 -3.73 1.50 1.69
N ASP A 71 -4.79 0.71 1.86
CA ASP A 71 -5.02 -0.55 1.17
C ASP A 71 -5.97 -0.33 -0.02
N PHE A 72 -5.44 -0.54 -1.22
CA PHE A 72 -6.15 -0.35 -2.49
C PHE A 72 -6.79 -1.65 -3.00
N SER A 73 -6.62 -2.78 -2.30
CA SER A 73 -7.17 -4.08 -2.73
C SER A 73 -8.68 -4.10 -2.93
N LEU A 74 -9.39 -3.15 -2.32
CA LEU A 74 -10.84 -3.00 -2.41
C LEU A 74 -11.27 -1.72 -3.15
N THR A 75 -10.38 -1.04 -3.87
CA THR A 75 -10.78 0.08 -4.73
C THR A 75 -11.81 -0.38 -5.74
N ARG A 76 -12.94 0.33 -5.85
CA ARG A 76 -14.09 -0.10 -6.68
C ARG A 76 -14.28 0.72 -7.93
N SER A 77 -13.86 1.98 -7.93
CA SER A 77 -14.16 2.91 -9.02
C SER A 77 -12.94 3.68 -9.52
N VAL A 78 -12.94 4.02 -10.81
CA VAL A 78 -11.94 4.93 -11.39
C VAL A 78 -12.09 6.33 -10.79
N GLU A 79 -13.31 6.75 -10.47
CA GLU A 79 -13.58 8.03 -9.78
C GLU A 79 -12.81 8.16 -8.45
N THR A 80 -12.70 7.07 -7.68
CA THR A 80 -11.87 7.05 -6.45
C THR A 80 -10.42 7.39 -6.78
N LEU A 81 -9.89 6.90 -7.90
CA LEU A 81 -8.51 7.18 -8.32
C LEU A 81 -8.34 8.65 -8.73
N GLU A 82 -9.31 9.24 -9.41
CA GLU A 82 -9.30 10.65 -9.83
C GLU A 82 -9.33 11.62 -8.64
N GLN A 83 -9.94 11.20 -7.52
CA GLN A 83 -9.93 11.95 -6.27
C GLN A 83 -8.57 11.93 -5.55
N ILE A 84 -7.74 10.93 -5.83
CA ILE A 84 -6.47 10.69 -5.14
C ILE A 84 -5.28 11.19 -5.99
N PHE A 85 -5.30 10.89 -7.28
CA PHE A 85 -4.20 11.10 -8.20
C PHE A 85 -4.53 12.17 -9.23
N LEU A 86 -3.50 12.86 -9.71
CA LEU A 86 -3.66 13.74 -10.85
C LEU A 86 -3.86 12.93 -12.13
N VAL A 87 -5.00 13.09 -12.80
CA VAL A 87 -5.36 12.33 -14.02
C VAL A 87 -4.28 12.33 -15.08
N ARG A 88 -3.58 13.46 -15.28
CA ARG A 88 -2.53 13.58 -16.31
C ARG A 88 -1.29 12.72 -16.02
N ASP A 89 -1.11 12.27 -14.77
CA ASP A 89 -0.01 11.41 -14.37
C ASP A 89 -0.30 9.92 -14.66
N ALA A 90 -1.53 9.60 -15.06
CA ALA A 90 -1.94 8.25 -15.41
C ALA A 90 -1.29 7.78 -16.72
N LEU A 91 -0.75 6.57 -16.68
CA LEU A 91 -0.37 5.80 -17.85
C LEU A 91 -1.47 4.79 -18.11
N THR A 92 -2.23 4.98 -19.19
CA THR A 92 -3.32 4.07 -19.55
C THR A 92 -2.88 3.14 -20.68
N THR A 93 -3.03 1.84 -20.47
CA THR A 93 -2.81 0.81 -21.49
C THR A 93 -4.09 0.00 -21.67
N ARG A 94 -4.38 -0.41 -22.91
CA ARG A 94 -5.54 -1.27 -23.19
C ARG A 94 -5.07 -2.70 -23.36
N SER A 95 -5.63 -3.63 -22.59
CA SER A 95 -5.42 -5.06 -22.78
C SER A 95 -6.73 -5.76 -23.13
N ILE A 96 -6.67 -6.61 -24.15
CA ILE A 96 -7.82 -7.43 -24.59
C ILE A 96 -8.08 -8.58 -23.61
N GLU A 97 -7.07 -8.98 -22.82
CA GLU A 97 -7.10 -10.17 -21.97
C GLU A 97 -7.39 -9.87 -20.49
N TYR A 98 -6.98 -8.69 -20.01
CA TYR A 98 -7.05 -8.32 -18.58
C TYR A 98 -7.83 -7.03 -18.28
N GLY A 99 -8.46 -6.43 -19.30
CA GLY A 99 -9.11 -5.12 -19.19
C GLY A 99 -8.15 -3.95 -19.43
N ASP A 100 -8.69 -2.74 -19.33
CA ASP A 100 -7.88 -1.52 -19.44
C ASP A 100 -7.11 -1.34 -18.12
N GLU A 101 -5.86 -0.89 -18.19
CA GLU A 101 -5.00 -0.64 -17.04
C GLU A 101 -4.77 0.86 -16.90
N ILE A 102 -4.86 1.36 -15.66
CA ILE A 102 -4.41 2.69 -15.25
C ILE A 102 -3.25 2.50 -14.27
N ALA A 103 -2.10 3.05 -14.61
CA ALA A 103 -0.92 3.03 -13.74
C ALA A 103 -0.46 4.44 -13.37
N PHE A 104 -0.12 4.62 -12.09
CA PHE A 104 0.55 5.80 -11.58
C PHE A 104 1.94 5.41 -11.10
N TYR A 105 2.97 6.06 -11.66
CA TYR A 105 4.36 5.75 -11.38
C TYR A 105 5.09 6.99 -10.88
N TYR A 106 5.53 6.94 -9.63
CA TYR A 106 6.27 8.01 -8.97
C TYR A 106 7.66 7.52 -8.61
N ASN A 107 8.70 8.20 -9.10
CA ASN A 107 10.08 7.77 -8.90
C ASN A 107 10.96 8.91 -8.40
N TYR A 108 11.92 8.61 -7.54
CA TYR A 108 12.90 9.59 -7.10
C TYR A 108 14.23 8.86 -6.87
N GLN A 109 15.28 9.31 -7.55
CA GLN A 109 16.56 8.60 -7.61
C GLN A 109 16.36 7.14 -8.06
N ASP A 110 16.81 6.16 -7.27
CA ASP A 110 16.69 4.72 -7.52
C ASP A 110 15.45 4.06 -6.88
N HIS A 111 14.56 4.87 -6.29
CA HIS A 111 13.33 4.43 -5.65
C HIS A 111 12.09 4.67 -6.50
N PHE A 112 11.05 3.86 -6.29
CA PHE A 112 9.74 4.07 -6.91
C PHE A 112 8.56 3.61 -6.06
N VAL A 113 7.42 4.24 -6.31
CA VAL A 113 6.10 3.77 -5.91
C VAL A 113 5.25 3.63 -7.17
N ARG A 114 4.64 2.46 -7.35
CA ARG A 114 3.77 2.15 -8.48
C ARG A 114 2.42 1.66 -8.00
N PHE A 115 1.37 2.31 -8.47
CA PHE A 115 -0.01 1.87 -8.33
C PHE A 115 -0.49 1.43 -9.70
N ARG A 116 -1.05 0.23 -9.82
CA ARG A 116 -1.67 -0.28 -11.05
C ARG A 116 -3.08 -0.71 -10.72
N PHE A 117 -4.01 -0.38 -11.59
CA PHE A 117 -5.42 -0.72 -11.46
C PHE A 117 -5.93 -1.26 -12.79
N TRP A 118 -6.51 -2.45 -12.78
CA TRP A 118 -7.19 -3.01 -13.95
C TRP A 118 -8.67 -2.72 -13.82
N HIS A 119 -9.29 -2.26 -14.90
CA HIS A 119 -10.66 -1.81 -14.89
C HIS A 119 -11.43 -2.20 -16.15
N THR A 120 -12.75 -2.26 -16.00
CA THR A 120 -13.70 -2.35 -17.11
C THR A 120 -14.70 -1.22 -16.97
N LYS A 121 -14.75 -0.31 -17.95
CA LYS A 121 -15.49 0.96 -17.84
C LYS A 121 -15.02 1.71 -16.59
N ASN A 122 -15.93 2.00 -15.65
CA ASN A 122 -15.64 2.71 -14.41
C ASN A 122 -15.30 1.79 -13.23
N ALA A 123 -15.40 0.47 -13.38
CA ALA A 123 -15.23 -0.47 -12.27
C ALA A 123 -13.79 -0.98 -12.22
N ILE A 124 -13.13 -0.83 -11.06
CA ILE A 124 -11.84 -1.46 -10.77
C ILE A 124 -12.08 -2.93 -10.44
N THR A 125 -11.25 -3.79 -11.03
CA THR A 125 -11.33 -5.25 -10.92
C THR A 125 -10.15 -5.84 -10.17
N GLU A 126 -8.98 -5.21 -10.29
CA GLU A 126 -7.76 -5.62 -9.60
C GLU A 126 -6.89 -4.40 -9.32
N SER A 127 -6.08 -4.46 -8.25
CA SER A 127 -5.11 -3.43 -7.92
C SER A 127 -3.77 -4.05 -7.52
N GLU A 128 -2.68 -3.39 -7.86
CA GLU A 128 -1.32 -3.73 -7.41
C GLU A 128 -0.61 -2.47 -6.92
N VAL A 129 -0.01 -2.54 -5.73
CA VAL A 129 0.85 -1.49 -5.19
C VAL A 129 2.25 -2.04 -4.94
N ARG A 130 3.27 -1.41 -5.51
CA ARG A 130 4.68 -1.77 -5.30
C ARG A 130 5.49 -0.57 -4.85
N ILE A 131 6.39 -0.81 -3.89
CA ILE A 131 7.36 0.15 -3.38
C ILE A 131 8.75 -0.50 -3.52
N LYS A 132 9.73 0.25 -4.02
CA LYS A 132 11.14 -0.13 -4.06
C LYS A 132 12.02 1.05 -3.69
#